data_AF-A0AAX0ILC2-F1
#
_entry.id   AF-A0AAX0ILC2-F1
#
_cell.length_a   1.000
_cell.length_b   1.000
_cell.length_c   1.000
_cell.angle_alpha   90.00
_cell.angle_beta   90.00
_cell.angle_gamma   90.00
#
_symmetry.space_group_name_H-M   'P 1'
#
loop_
_entity.id
_entity.type
_entity.pdbx_description
1 polymer ?
#
loop_
_entity_poly.entity_id
_entity_poly.type
_entity_poly.pdbx_seq_one_letter_code
_entity_poly.pdbx_strand_id
1 'polypeptide(L)'
;MRNFYSMSTGGFYPESKRAVYEMAGTWPEDAAAVTAEEEAALRASTLVDESFAVLSARYFDSVRTTREVVLNRLAGIGMAALANDDAATVQAIHLARADLLDITSCAAVVAAQNIAALQAAVSAEYARIAATLPDEGRRAFTDAGITLAAPVTS
;
A
#
# COMPACT_ATOMS: atom_id res chain seq x y z
N MET A 1 -3.78 29.48 -28.23
CA MET A 1 -4.90 28.55 -28.55
C MET A 1 -5.68 28.35 -27.28
N ARG A 2 -7.00 28.56 -27.31
CA ARG A 2 -7.85 28.43 -26.13
C ARG A 2 -8.48 27.04 -26.10
N ASN A 3 -8.44 26.39 -24.94
CA ASN A 3 -9.11 25.12 -24.72
C ASN A 3 -10.32 25.32 -23.81
N PHE A 4 -11.29 24.44 -23.95
CA PHE A 4 -12.44 24.34 -23.07
C PHE A 4 -12.36 23.03 -22.31
N TYR A 5 -12.77 23.03 -21.05
CA TYR A 5 -12.80 21.85 -20.19
C TYR A 5 -14.25 21.53 -19.83
N SER A 6 -14.60 20.25 -19.90
CA SER A 6 -15.90 19.73 -19.47
C SER A 6 -15.70 18.89 -18.20
N MET A 7 -16.41 19.23 -17.13
CA MET A 7 -16.36 18.47 -15.88
C MET A 7 -17.04 17.11 -16.04
N SER A 8 -18.07 17.03 -16.87
CA SER A 8 -18.84 15.81 -17.11
C SER A 8 -18.08 14.76 -17.92
N THR A 9 -17.28 15.17 -18.91
CA THR A 9 -16.47 14.24 -19.71
C THR A 9 -15.03 14.12 -19.21
N GLY A 10 -14.57 15.04 -18.37
CA GLY A 10 -13.18 15.16 -17.94
C GLY A 10 -12.21 15.52 -19.08
N GLY A 11 -12.72 15.94 -20.24
CA GLY A 11 -11.95 16.16 -21.46
C GLY A 11 -11.62 17.62 -21.75
N PHE A 12 -10.56 17.83 -22.54
CA PHE A 12 -10.19 19.13 -23.10
C PHE A 12 -10.60 19.24 -24.57
N TYR A 13 -11.26 20.33 -24.92
CA TYR A 13 -11.83 20.59 -26.23
C TYR A 13 -11.20 21.85 -26.83
N PRO A 14 -10.40 21.73 -27.91
CA PRO A 14 -9.81 22.89 -28.55
C PRO A 14 -10.85 23.73 -29.28
N GLU A 15 -10.81 25.05 -29.08
CA GLU A 15 -11.72 26.01 -29.73
C GLU A 15 -11.70 25.89 -31.27
N SER A 16 -10.52 25.59 -31.84
CA SER A 16 -10.36 25.42 -33.29
C SER A 16 -11.17 24.26 -33.90
N LYS A 17 -11.64 23.32 -33.07
CA LYS A 17 -12.48 22.18 -33.50
C LYS A 17 -13.94 22.31 -33.09
N ARG A 18 -14.35 23.43 -32.49
CA ARG A 18 -15.70 23.63 -31.95
C ARG A 18 -16.80 23.38 -32.98
N ALA A 19 -16.68 23.97 -34.18
CA ALA A 19 -17.67 23.79 -35.25
C ALA A 19 -17.84 22.31 -35.67
N VAL A 20 -16.77 21.51 -35.61
CA VAL A 20 -16.82 20.08 -35.92
C VAL A 20 -17.57 19.31 -34.83
N TYR A 21 -17.30 19.61 -33.57
CA TYR A 21 -17.99 18.98 -32.44
C TYR A 21 -19.46 19.39 -32.33
N GLU A 22 -19.79 20.66 -32.60
CA GLU A 22 -21.17 21.13 -32.64
C GLU A 22 -21.95 20.47 -33.79
N MET A 23 -21.38 20.39 -34.99
CA MET A 23 -21.99 19.69 -36.13
C MET A 23 -22.21 18.20 -35.85
N ALA A 24 -21.31 17.57 -35.09
CA ALA A 24 -21.45 16.18 -34.65
C ALA A 24 -22.37 16.00 -33.44
N GLY A 25 -22.82 17.08 -32.79
CA GLY A 25 -23.60 17.01 -31.55
C GLY A 25 -22.82 16.50 -30.33
N THR A 26 -21.48 16.56 -30.36
CA THR A 26 -20.59 16.04 -29.31
C THR A 26 -19.91 17.15 -28.51
N TRP A 27 -20.30 18.41 -28.70
CA TRP A 27 -19.82 19.51 -27.87
C TRP A 27 -20.51 19.47 -26.50
N PRO A 28 -19.76 19.37 -25.38
CA PRO A 28 -20.40 19.31 -24.05
C PRO A 28 -21.07 20.63 -23.69
N GLU A 29 -22.27 20.56 -23.12
CA GLU A 29 -23.01 21.74 -22.66
C GLU A 29 -22.32 22.46 -21.49
N ASP A 30 -21.53 21.72 -20.70
CA ASP A 30 -20.76 22.23 -19.56
C ASP A 30 -19.33 22.67 -19.92
N ALA A 31 -18.98 22.69 -21.22
CA ALA A 31 -17.64 23.06 -21.66
C ALA A 31 -17.35 24.54 -21.35
N ALA A 32 -16.45 24.79 -20.39
CA ALA A 32 -16.04 26.12 -19.96
C ALA A 32 -14.64 26.45 -20.47
N ALA A 33 -14.42 27.68 -20.92
CA ALA A 33 -13.11 28.10 -21.40
C ALA A 33 -12.09 28.13 -20.25
N VAL A 34 -10.96 27.47 -20.44
CA VAL A 34 -9.84 27.45 -19.48
C VAL A 34 -8.64 28.21 -20.03
N THR A 35 -7.91 28.85 -19.13
CA THR A 35 -6.58 29.40 -19.40
C THR A 35 -5.53 28.28 -19.47
N ALA A 36 -4.35 28.58 -20.00
CA ALA A 36 -3.26 27.60 -20.07
C ALA A 36 -2.77 27.17 -18.68
N GLU A 37 -2.86 28.06 -17.68
CA GLU A 37 -2.51 27.77 -16.28
C GLU A 37 -3.53 26.85 -15.62
N GLU A 38 -4.83 27.11 -15.81
CA GLU A 38 -5.91 26.24 -15.32
C GLU A 38 -5.88 24.88 -16.02
N GLU A 39 -5.61 24.83 -17.33
CA GLU A 39 -5.42 23.59 -18.07
C GLU A 39 -4.23 22.79 -17.54
N ALA A 40 -3.09 23.45 -17.27
CA ALA A 40 -1.94 22.80 -16.67
C ALA A 40 -2.27 22.27 -15.26
N ALA A 41 -3.01 23.03 -14.45
CA ALA A 41 -3.45 22.62 -13.13
C ALA A 41 -4.44 21.45 -13.17
N LEU A 42 -5.39 21.43 -14.11
CA LEU A 42 -6.36 20.35 -14.30
C LEU A 42 -5.71 19.07 -14.86
N ARG A 43 -4.73 19.22 -15.77
CA ARG A 43 -3.90 18.09 -16.24
C ARG A 43 -2.95 17.57 -15.17
N ALA A 44 -2.45 18.44 -14.29
CA ALA A 44 -1.69 18.01 -13.13
C ALA A 44 -2.59 17.34 -12.09
N SER A 45 -3.82 17.84 -11.89
CA SER A 45 -4.80 17.28 -10.95
C SER A 45 -5.27 15.87 -11.36
N THR A 46 -5.36 15.59 -12.66
CA THR A 46 -5.64 14.23 -13.18
C THR A 46 -4.47 13.25 -13.01
N LEU A 47 -3.29 13.72 -12.61
CA LEU A 47 -2.12 12.90 -12.28
C LEU A 47 -1.97 12.67 -10.76
N VAL A 48 -2.82 13.23 -9.90
CA VAL A 48 -2.57 13.28 -8.46
C VAL A 48 -3.83 12.93 -7.66
N ASP A 49 -3.60 12.13 -6.62
CA ASP A 49 -4.54 11.69 -5.57
C ASP A 49 -5.53 10.58 -5.91
N GLU A 50 -4.96 9.41 -6.23
CA GLU A 50 -5.64 8.17 -5.88
C GLU A 50 -5.92 8.14 -4.37
N SER A 51 -7.19 7.98 -3.99
CA SER A 51 -7.61 8.12 -2.59
C SER A 51 -6.84 7.19 -1.65
N PHE A 52 -6.64 7.62 -0.40
CA PHE A 52 -6.01 6.79 0.62
C PHE A 52 -6.69 5.42 0.78
N ALA A 53 -8.01 5.34 0.62
CA ALA A 53 -8.75 4.08 0.67
C ALA A 53 -8.30 3.08 -0.41
N VAL A 54 -8.05 3.55 -1.64
CA VAL A 54 -7.60 2.70 -2.74
C VAL A 54 -6.13 2.31 -2.57
N LEU A 55 -5.27 3.26 -2.18
CA LEU A 55 -3.85 3.00 -1.92
C LEU A 55 -3.66 2.00 -0.77
N SER A 56 -4.38 2.18 0.34
CA SER A 56 -4.31 1.29 1.50
C SER A 56 -4.84 -0.11 1.19
N ALA A 57 -5.91 -0.25 0.42
CA ALA A 57 -6.43 -1.56 0.02
C ALA A 57 -5.38 -2.39 -0.73
N ARG A 58 -4.76 -1.81 -1.77
CA ARG A 58 -3.69 -2.50 -2.54
C ARG A 58 -2.47 -2.80 -1.68
N TYR A 59 -2.12 -1.91 -0.77
CA TYR A 59 -1.03 -2.16 0.16
C TYR A 59 -1.36 -3.29 1.13
N PHE A 60 -2.59 -3.38 1.66
CA PHE A 60 -2.98 -4.51 2.50
C PHE A 60 -2.94 -5.85 1.76
N ASP A 61 -3.24 -5.88 0.46
CA ASP A 61 -3.11 -7.10 -0.34
C ASP A 61 -1.66 -7.55 -0.49
N SER A 62 -0.72 -6.62 -0.66
CA SER A 62 0.71 -6.95 -0.66
C SER A 62 1.18 -7.41 0.72
N VAL A 63 0.73 -6.76 1.80
CA VAL A 63 1.03 -7.17 3.19
C VAL A 63 0.54 -8.58 3.47
N ARG A 64 -0.68 -8.94 3.05
CA ARG A 64 -1.21 -10.30 3.18
C ARG A 64 -0.36 -11.30 2.42
N THR A 65 0.05 -10.97 1.19
CA THR A 65 0.92 -11.84 0.39
C THR A 65 2.25 -12.09 1.08
N THR A 66 2.92 -11.04 1.56
CA THR A 66 4.19 -11.16 2.30
C THR A 66 3.99 -11.94 3.60
N ARG A 67 2.90 -11.69 4.33
CA ARG A 67 2.56 -12.42 5.57
C ARG A 67 2.47 -13.92 5.32
N GLU A 68 1.81 -14.37 4.25
CA GLU A 68 1.71 -15.81 3.94
C GLU A 68 3.10 -16.45 3.72
N VAL A 69 4.03 -15.74 3.06
CA VAL A 69 5.41 -16.22 2.88
C VAL A 69 6.09 -16.42 4.24
N VAL A 70 6.00 -15.43 5.13
CA VAL A 70 6.56 -15.53 6.48
C VAL A 70 5.90 -16.66 7.28
N LEU A 71 4.57 -16.75 7.27
CA LEU A 71 3.82 -17.78 8.00
C LEU A 71 4.19 -19.19 7.56
N ASN A 72 4.37 -19.42 6.26
CA ASN A 72 4.79 -20.71 5.72
C ASN A 72 6.21 -21.08 6.17
N ARG A 73 7.13 -20.11 6.17
CA ARG A 73 8.50 -20.34 6.63
C ARG A 73 8.55 -20.63 8.13
N LEU A 74 7.83 -19.85 8.94
CA LEU A 74 7.71 -20.07 10.38
C LEU A 74 7.07 -21.42 10.72
N ALA A 75 6.12 -21.92 9.91
CA ALA A 75 5.56 -23.25 10.12
C ALA A 75 6.64 -24.34 10.00
N GLY A 76 7.51 -24.27 8.99
CA GLY A 76 8.63 -25.21 8.84
C GLY A 76 9.60 -25.16 10.01
N ILE A 77 9.97 -23.95 10.45
CA ILE A 77 10.87 -23.75 11.60
C ILE A 77 10.22 -24.30 12.88
N GLY A 78 8.93 -24.04 13.10
CA GLY A 78 8.20 -24.53 14.27
C GLY A 78 8.12 -26.05 14.32
N MET A 79 7.93 -26.70 13.17
CA MET A 79 7.95 -28.17 13.08
C MET A 79 9.35 -28.75 13.39
N ALA A 80 10.41 -28.10 12.91
CA ALA A 80 11.78 -28.50 13.23
C ALA A 80 12.11 -28.31 14.72
N ALA A 81 11.67 -27.20 15.32
CA ALA A 81 11.82 -26.96 16.75
C ALA A 81 11.08 -28.02 17.59
N LEU A 82 9.85 -28.37 17.20
CA LEU A 82 9.08 -29.43 17.86
C LEU A 82 9.81 -30.78 17.80
N ALA A 83 10.42 -31.13 16.65
CA ALA A 83 11.17 -32.38 16.51
C ALA A 83 12.45 -32.43 17.37
N ASN A 84 12.97 -31.27 17.79
CA ASN A 84 14.14 -31.13 18.64
C ASN A 84 13.79 -30.86 20.12
N ASP A 85 12.52 -31.00 20.51
CA ASP A 85 12.01 -30.66 21.85
C ASP A 85 12.30 -29.21 22.30
N ASP A 86 12.45 -28.28 21.35
CA ASP A 86 12.65 -26.86 21.63
C ASP A 86 11.29 -26.16 21.85
N ALA A 87 10.74 -26.34 23.04
CA ALA A 87 9.48 -25.74 23.45
C ALA A 87 9.50 -24.20 23.43
N ALA A 88 10.66 -23.58 23.67
CA ALA A 88 10.79 -22.12 23.69
C ALA A 88 10.59 -21.54 22.29
N THR A 89 11.24 -22.13 21.28
CA THR A 89 11.08 -21.71 19.89
C THR A 89 9.67 -21.99 19.37
N VAL A 90 9.07 -23.14 19.72
CA VAL A 90 7.68 -23.45 19.36
C VAL A 90 6.72 -22.39 19.91
N GLN A 91 6.86 -22.02 21.18
CA GLN A 91 6.02 -21.00 21.81
C GLN A 91 6.22 -19.62 21.16
N ALA A 92 7.47 -19.21 20.90
CA ALA A 92 7.77 -17.94 20.24
C ALA A 92 7.14 -17.86 18.84
N ILE A 93 7.24 -18.95 18.06
CA ILE A 93 6.63 -19.05 16.73
C ILE A 93 5.10 -19.00 16.81
N HIS A 94 4.49 -19.68 17.79
CA HIS A 94 3.04 -19.64 17.96
C HIS A 94 2.54 -18.20 18.22
N LEU A 95 3.22 -17.46 19.10
CA LEU A 95 2.89 -16.06 19.39
C LEU A 95 3.11 -15.16 18.16
N ALA A 96 4.24 -15.29 17.49
CA ALA A 96 4.53 -14.50 16.29
C ALA A 96 3.53 -14.74 15.15
N ARG A 97 3.02 -15.97 15.00
CA ARG A 97 1.98 -16.30 14.03
C ARG A 97 0.66 -15.60 14.34
N ALA A 98 0.26 -15.52 15.61
CA ALA A 98 -0.94 -14.81 16.02
C ALA A 98 -0.80 -13.31 15.69
N ASP A 99 0.32 -12.69 16.10
CA ASP A 99 0.59 -11.27 15.82
C ASP A 99 0.62 -10.96 14.32
N LEU A 100 1.19 -11.86 13.50
CA LEU A 100 1.22 -11.71 12.04
C LEU A 100 -0.18 -11.73 11.42
N LEU A 101 -1.09 -12.55 11.92
CA LEU A 101 -2.47 -12.61 11.42
C LEU A 101 -3.22 -11.30 11.68
N ASP A 102 -2.90 -10.63 12.79
CA ASP A 102 -3.50 -9.37 13.22
C ASP A 102 -2.79 -8.11 12.69
N ILE A 103 -1.72 -8.26 11.90
CA ILE A 103 -0.84 -7.15 11.47
C ILE A 103 -1.58 -6.01 10.76
N THR A 104 -2.66 -6.29 10.05
CA THR A 104 -3.45 -5.26 9.34
C THR A 104 -4.47 -4.55 10.24
N SER A 105 -4.61 -4.98 11.49
CA SER A 105 -5.64 -4.53 12.44
C SER A 105 -5.05 -3.94 13.72
N CYS A 106 -3.73 -3.90 13.85
CA CYS A 106 -3.09 -3.33 15.04
C CYS A 106 -3.34 -1.82 15.13
N ALA A 107 -3.31 -1.28 16.36
CA ALA A 107 -3.73 0.10 16.64
C ALA A 107 -2.97 1.14 15.79
N ALA A 108 -1.67 0.96 15.57
CA ALA A 108 -0.85 1.88 14.77
C ALA A 108 -1.24 1.87 13.28
N VAL A 109 -1.61 0.71 12.74
CA VAL A 109 -2.06 0.55 11.35
C VAL A 109 -3.43 1.18 11.14
N VAL A 110 -4.35 0.97 12.07
CA VAL A 110 -5.70 1.56 12.03
C VAL A 110 -5.63 3.10 12.20
N ALA A 111 -4.66 3.61 12.94
CA ALA A 111 -4.47 5.05 13.15
C ALA A 111 -3.82 5.77 11.95
N ALA A 112 -3.32 5.06 10.94
CA ALA A 112 -2.65 5.66 9.80
C ALA A 112 -3.64 6.45 8.91
N GLN A 113 -3.27 7.68 8.56
CA GLN A 113 -4.11 8.58 7.74
C GLN A 113 -3.57 8.79 6.31
N ASN A 114 -2.39 8.25 6.01
CA ASN A 114 -1.77 8.31 4.69
C ASN A 114 -0.88 7.08 4.46
N ILE A 115 -0.50 6.86 3.20
CA ILE A 115 0.23 5.65 2.79
C ILE A 115 1.61 5.52 3.44
N ALA A 116 2.31 6.63 3.65
CA ALA A 116 3.63 6.63 4.28
C ALA A 116 3.55 6.21 5.76
N ALA A 117 2.58 6.76 6.50
CA ALA A 117 2.32 6.38 7.88
C ALA A 117 1.89 4.91 8.00
N LEU A 118 1.07 4.44 7.06
CA LEU A 118 0.62 3.05 7.00
C LEU A 118 1.80 2.09 6.78
N GLN A 119 2.67 2.39 5.81
CA GLN A 119 3.87 1.61 5.52
C GLN A 119 4.84 1.58 6.71
N ALA A 120 5.03 2.71 7.39
CA ALA A 120 5.85 2.80 8.58
C ALA A 120 5.29 1.95 9.72
N ALA A 121 3.97 2.02 9.96
CA ALA A 121 3.31 1.24 11.01
C ALA A 121 3.42 -0.28 10.78
N VAL A 122 3.17 -0.75 9.56
CA VAL A 122 3.32 -2.17 9.21
C VAL A 122 4.79 -2.62 9.32
N SER A 123 5.72 -1.79 8.86
CA SER A 123 7.17 -2.12 8.94
C SER A 123 7.64 -2.21 10.39
N ALA A 124 7.18 -1.29 11.25
CA ALA A 124 7.47 -1.31 12.67
C ALA A 124 6.89 -2.56 13.35
N GLU A 125 5.67 -2.97 12.97
CA GLU A 125 5.04 -4.17 13.52
C GLU A 125 5.77 -5.45 13.09
N TYR A 126 6.17 -5.56 11.82
CA TYR A 126 7.02 -6.66 11.37
C TYR A 126 8.35 -6.71 12.15
N ALA A 127 8.99 -5.57 12.39
CA ALA A 127 10.22 -5.50 13.18
C ALA A 127 10.01 -5.92 14.64
N ARG A 128 8.91 -5.48 15.26
CA ARG A 128 8.53 -5.87 16.63
C ARG A 128 8.32 -7.38 16.73
N ILE A 129 7.57 -7.97 15.82
CA ILE A 129 7.31 -9.42 15.80
C ILE A 129 8.61 -10.18 15.60
N ALA A 130 9.42 -9.78 14.62
CA ALA A 130 10.72 -10.43 14.36
C ALA A 130 11.64 -10.39 15.59
N ALA A 131 11.63 -9.31 16.37
CA ALA A 131 12.44 -9.19 17.59
C ALA A 131 12.08 -10.21 18.68
N THR A 132 10.89 -10.83 18.62
CA THR A 132 10.48 -11.89 19.57
C THR A 132 10.96 -13.28 19.18
N LEU A 133 11.51 -13.44 17.97
CA LEU A 133 11.87 -14.72 17.40
C LEU A 133 13.38 -14.99 17.49
N PRO A 134 13.79 -16.27 17.57
CA PRO A 134 15.18 -16.65 17.39
C PRO A 134 15.66 -16.32 15.97
N ASP A 135 16.98 -16.34 15.76
CA ASP A 135 17.59 -15.89 14.50
C ASP A 135 17.03 -16.58 13.25
N GLU A 136 16.73 -17.88 13.32
CA GLU A 136 16.13 -18.59 12.20
C GLU A 136 14.71 -18.09 11.89
N GLY A 137 13.92 -17.77 12.93
CA GLY A 137 12.62 -17.13 12.78
C GLY A 137 12.73 -15.70 12.23
N ARG A 138 13.75 -14.94 12.62
CA ARG A 138 14.03 -13.61 12.07
C ARG A 138 14.36 -13.64 10.59
N ARG A 139 15.14 -14.63 10.14
CA ARG A 139 15.48 -14.83 8.72
C ARG A 139 14.25 -15.01 7.84
N ALA A 140 13.17 -15.61 8.36
CA ALA A 140 11.92 -15.76 7.62
C ALA A 140 11.35 -14.43 7.10
N PHE A 141 11.59 -13.31 7.80
CA PHE A 141 11.15 -11.98 7.40
C PHE A 141 12.04 -11.44 6.27
N THR A 142 13.35 -11.59 6.40
CA THR A 142 14.31 -11.20 5.36
C THR A 142 14.12 -11.98 4.07
N ASP A 143 13.87 -13.29 4.17
CA ASP A 143 13.56 -14.16 3.02
C ASP A 143 12.27 -13.73 2.30
N ALA A 144 11.32 -13.14 3.04
CA ALA A 144 10.10 -12.56 2.49
C ALA A 144 10.29 -11.12 1.92
N GLY A 145 11.52 -10.61 1.89
CA GLY A 145 11.85 -9.28 1.38
C GLY A 145 11.60 -8.14 2.39
N ILE A 146 11.41 -8.45 3.68
CA ILE A 146 11.22 -7.44 4.73
C ILE A 146 12.59 -6.97 5.23
N THR A 147 12.84 -5.67 5.10
CA THR A 147 14.01 -5.02 5.72
C THR A 147 13.75 -4.80 7.21
N LEU A 148 14.39 -5.61 8.04
CA LEU A 148 14.38 -5.42 9.49
C LEU A 148 15.44 -4.38 9.88
N ALA A 149 15.11 -3.49 10.82
CA ALA A 149 16.13 -2.65 11.46
C ALA A 149 17.17 -3.54 12.16
N ALA A 150 18.44 -3.13 12.11
CA ALA A 150 19.51 -3.85 12.79
C ALA A 150 19.21 -3.95 14.31
N PRO A 151 19.47 -5.10 14.95
CA PRO A 151 19.27 -5.24 16.38
C PRO A 151 20.15 -4.23 17.11
N VAL A 152 19.55 -3.46 18.03
CA VAL A 152 20.32 -2.57 18.91
C VAL A 152 21.03 -3.46 19.92
N THR A 153 22.28 -3.81 19.65
CA THR A 153 23.16 -4.44 20.63
C THR A 153 23.40 -3.41 21.75
N SER A 154 22.81 -3.67 22.92
CA SER A 154 23.17 -2.98 24.17
C SER A 154 24.38 -3.65 24.80
#